data_AF-A0A7C5B421-F1
#
_entry.id   AF-A0A7C5B421-F1
#
_cell.length_a   1.000
_cell.length_b   1.000
_cell.length_c   1.000
_cell.angle_alpha   90.00
_cell.angle_beta   90.00
_cell.angle_gamma   90.00
#
_symmetry.space_group_name_H-M   'P 1'
#
loop_
_entity.id
_entity.type
_entity.pdbx_description
1 polymer ?
#
loop_
_entity_poly.entity_id
_entity_poly.type
_entity_poly.pdbx_seq_one_letter_code
_entity_poly.pdbx_strand_id
1 'polypeptide(L)'
;MLQRQKGPAWWYKVKAVTKNMFENRKSKLWIIFWAFLLAFNFFFSQIGRHFDQPYTSEEKVLGIPLFTTEPLRFAFISVSGISVGVISVGGLSLGLLSLGGLALGWLALGGLAAGYLALGGGAIARYSIGGLAIGGYAYAGGGVALGVYEAEGKQKERLFGMKPHQEALYRKG
;
A
#
# COMPACT_ATOMS: atom_id res chain seq x y z
N MET A 1 -24.06 -0.44 -58.00
CA MET A 1 -23.78 0.74 -57.15
C MET A 1 -23.96 0.33 -55.69
N LEU A 2 -22.88 0.09 -54.95
CA LEU A 2 -22.95 -0.29 -53.53
C LEU A 2 -23.26 0.95 -52.69
N GLN A 3 -24.52 1.10 -52.26
CA GLN A 3 -24.89 2.15 -51.31
C GLN A 3 -24.17 1.89 -49.98
N ARG A 4 -23.22 2.77 -49.63
CA ARG A 4 -22.56 2.82 -48.32
C ARG A 4 -23.66 3.07 -47.27
N GLN A 5 -24.08 2.02 -46.56
CA GLN A 5 -25.03 2.17 -45.46
C GLN A 5 -24.47 3.18 -44.45
N LYS A 6 -25.19 4.29 -44.25
CA LYS A 6 -24.84 5.30 -43.26
C LYS A 6 -24.98 4.64 -41.89
N GLY A 7 -23.87 4.51 -41.17
CA GLY A 7 -23.86 3.90 -39.85
C GLY A 7 -24.82 4.61 -38.88
N PRO A 8 -25.27 3.94 -37.81
CA PRO A 8 -26.21 4.51 -36.84
C PRO A 8 -25.67 5.82 -36.26
N ALA A 9 -26.57 6.77 -35.98
CA ALA A 9 -26.21 8.13 -35.55
C ALA A 9 -25.33 8.15 -34.28
N TRP A 10 -25.45 7.14 -33.39
CA TRP A 10 -24.55 7.02 -32.25
C TRP A 10 -23.10 6.92 -32.67
N TRP A 11 -22.80 6.24 -33.80
CA TRP A 11 -21.44 5.92 -34.22
C TRP A 11 -20.62 7.18 -34.49
N TYR A 12 -21.28 8.22 -35.01
CA TYR A 12 -20.68 9.51 -35.23
C TYR A 12 -20.45 10.29 -33.92
N LYS A 13 -21.36 10.17 -32.94
CA LYS A 13 -21.16 10.74 -31.60
C LYS A 13 -19.97 10.08 -30.90
N VAL A 14 -19.88 8.76 -30.94
CA VAL A 14 -18.75 8.01 -30.37
C VAL A 14 -17.45 8.44 -31.04
N LYS A 15 -17.37 8.45 -32.37
CA LYS A 15 -16.17 8.93 -33.09
C LYS A 15 -15.80 10.37 -32.74
N ALA A 16 -16.77 11.27 -32.61
CA ALA A 16 -16.51 12.66 -32.25
C ALA A 16 -15.93 12.78 -30.84
N VAL A 17 -16.48 12.03 -29.88
CA VAL A 17 -15.96 11.96 -28.50
C VAL A 17 -14.56 11.35 -28.49
N THR A 18 -14.34 10.24 -29.19
CA THR A 18 -13.02 9.60 -29.30
C THR A 18 -12.01 10.58 -29.91
N LYS A 19 -12.36 11.25 -31.01
CA LYS A 19 -11.48 12.22 -31.66
C LYS A 19 -11.12 13.39 -30.72
N ASN A 20 -12.12 13.97 -30.05
CA ASN A 20 -11.91 15.04 -29.06
C ASN A 20 -11.06 14.57 -27.86
N MET A 21 -11.22 13.32 -27.42
CA MET A 21 -10.40 12.72 -26.36
C MET A 21 -8.94 12.51 -26.79
N PHE A 22 -8.67 12.25 -28.07
CA PHE A 22 -7.32 12.07 -28.59
C PHE A 22 -6.66 13.36 -29.06
N GLU A 23 -7.40 14.44 -29.34
CA GLU A 23 -6.82 15.68 -29.87
C GLU A 23 -6.24 16.58 -28.78
N ASN A 24 -6.78 16.48 -27.56
CA ASN A 24 -6.39 17.33 -26.45
C ASN A 24 -5.07 16.83 -25.79
N ARG A 25 -4.05 17.69 -25.63
CA ARG A 25 -2.74 17.28 -25.08
C ARG A 25 -2.83 16.79 -23.62
N LYS A 26 -3.74 17.38 -22.82
CA LYS A 26 -3.97 16.96 -21.43
C LYS A 26 -4.59 15.57 -21.33
N SER A 27 -5.53 15.21 -22.20
CA SER A 27 -6.20 13.90 -22.15
C SER A 27 -5.29 12.76 -22.61
N LYS A 28 -4.39 12.98 -23.58
CA LYS A 28 -3.38 11.98 -23.95
C LYS A 28 -2.52 11.56 -22.76
N LEU A 29 -1.99 12.54 -22.01
CA LEU A 29 -1.20 12.28 -20.81
C LEU A 29 -2.01 11.54 -19.75
N TRP A 30 -3.29 11.92 -19.57
CA TRP A 30 -4.17 11.24 -18.64
C TRP A 30 -4.48 9.80 -19.05
N ILE A 31 -4.73 9.53 -20.34
CA ILE A 31 -4.98 8.17 -20.84
C ILE A 31 -3.73 7.30 -20.69
N ILE A 32 -2.54 7.84 -20.99
CA ILE A 32 -1.26 7.11 -20.78
C ILE A 32 -1.06 6.81 -19.30
N PHE A 33 -1.34 7.79 -18.42
CA PHE A 33 -1.27 7.60 -16.98
C PHE A 33 -2.23 6.51 -16.49
N TRP A 34 -3.48 6.51 -16.95
CA TRP A 34 -4.47 5.48 -16.61
C TRP A 34 -4.13 4.11 -17.20
N ALA A 35 -3.63 4.05 -18.43
CA ALA A 35 -3.16 2.81 -19.05
C ALA A 35 -1.95 2.24 -18.31
N PHE A 36 -1.02 3.11 -17.88
CA PHE A 36 0.10 2.73 -17.02
C PHE A 36 -0.39 2.22 -15.67
N LEU A 37 -1.33 2.90 -15.03
CA LEU A 37 -1.95 2.46 -13.77
C LEU A 37 -2.63 1.09 -13.93
N LEU A 38 -3.35 0.87 -15.04
CA LEU A 38 -4.00 -0.40 -15.34
C LEU A 38 -2.98 -1.52 -15.59
N ALA A 39 -1.93 -1.23 -16.38
CA ALA A 39 -0.85 -2.18 -16.65
C ALA A 39 -0.04 -2.51 -15.40
N PHE A 40 0.20 -1.51 -14.55
CA PHE A 40 0.85 -1.66 -13.26
C PHE A 40 0.00 -2.51 -12.32
N ASN A 41 -1.30 -2.26 -12.24
CA ASN A 41 -2.24 -3.08 -11.48
C ASN A 41 -2.26 -4.54 -12.00
N PHE A 42 -2.28 -4.73 -13.32
CA PHE A 42 -2.22 -6.05 -13.94
C PHE A 42 -0.89 -6.75 -13.66
N PHE A 43 0.23 -6.05 -13.73
CA PHE A 43 1.57 -6.57 -13.43
C PHE A 43 1.68 -7.04 -11.97
N PHE A 44 1.19 -6.23 -11.01
CA PHE A 44 1.09 -6.64 -9.61
C PHE A 44 0.16 -7.86 -9.42
N SER A 45 -0.93 -7.95 -10.19
CA SER A 45 -1.79 -9.14 -10.21
C SER A 45 -1.06 -10.40 -10.73
N GLN A 46 -0.14 -10.25 -11.69
CA GLN A 46 0.65 -11.37 -12.23
C GLN A 46 1.77 -11.83 -11.28
N ILE A 47 2.40 -10.89 -10.57
CA ILE A 47 3.42 -11.21 -9.56
C ILE A 47 2.82 -12.05 -8.43
N GLY A 48 1.60 -11.73 -7.97
CA GLY A 48 0.93 -12.48 -6.90
C GLY A 48 0.74 -13.97 -7.21
N ARG A 49 0.51 -14.33 -8.48
CA ARG A 49 0.24 -15.73 -8.90
C ARG A 49 1.51 -16.59 -9.07
N HIS A 50 2.68 -15.97 -9.14
CA HIS A 50 3.95 -16.71 -9.30
C HIS A 50 4.49 -17.28 -7.99
N PHE A 51 4.01 -16.80 -6.83
CA PHE A 51 4.42 -17.28 -5.51
C PHE A 51 3.57 -18.44 -4.97
N ASP A 52 2.59 -18.94 -5.74
CA ASP A 52 1.70 -20.04 -5.35
C ASP A 52 2.34 -21.44 -5.50
N GLN A 53 3.63 -21.54 -5.79
CA GLN A 53 4.34 -22.83 -5.76
C GLN A 53 4.79 -23.12 -4.32
N PRO A 54 4.15 -24.07 -3.61
CA PRO A 54 4.55 -24.45 -2.27
C PRO A 54 5.93 -25.09 -2.31
N TYR A 55 6.94 -24.38 -1.81
CA TYR A 55 8.31 -24.86 -1.68
C TYR A 55 8.70 -24.80 -0.21
N THR A 56 9.03 -25.96 0.35
CA THR A 56 9.58 -26.10 1.69
C THR A 56 11.02 -26.59 1.54
N SER A 57 11.98 -25.85 2.06
CA SER A 57 13.37 -26.30 2.09
C SER A 57 13.55 -27.50 3.03
N GLU A 58 14.43 -28.44 2.66
CA GLU A 58 14.69 -29.67 3.42
C GLU A 58 15.51 -29.45 4.70
N GLU A 59 16.17 -28.29 4.85
CA GLU A 59 16.93 -27.96 6.05
C GLU A 59 16.00 -27.55 7.21
N LYS A 60 15.88 -28.48 8.17
CA LYS A 60 15.11 -28.34 9.40
C LYS A 60 16.05 -28.02 10.55
N VAL A 61 15.91 -26.84 11.14
CA VAL A 61 16.50 -26.55 12.44
C VAL A 61 15.42 -26.83 13.48
N LEU A 62 15.67 -27.79 14.38
CA LEU A 62 14.73 -28.20 15.44
C LEU A 62 13.35 -28.67 14.95
N GLY A 63 13.26 -29.16 13.70
CA GLY A 63 12.00 -29.62 13.10
C GLY A 63 11.16 -28.52 12.45
N ILE A 64 11.63 -27.27 12.49
CA ILE A 64 10.99 -26.12 11.85
C ILE A 64 11.72 -25.85 10.51
N PRO A 65 11.00 -25.70 9.39
CA PRO A 65 11.62 -25.34 8.13
C PRO A 65 12.28 -23.95 8.23
N LEU A 66 13.52 -23.84 7.79
CA LEU A 66 14.24 -22.55 7.72
C LEU A 66 13.54 -21.58 6.77
N PHE A 67 13.09 -22.10 5.62
CA PHE A 67 12.47 -21.35 4.55
C PHE A 67 11.22 -22.08 4.05
N THR A 68 10.11 -21.35 3.95
CA THR A 68 8.89 -21.86 3.33
C THR A 68 8.23 -20.77 2.49
N THR A 69 7.74 -21.16 1.31
CA THR A 69 6.80 -20.36 0.53
C THR A 69 5.37 -20.83 0.68
N GLU A 70 5.13 -21.81 1.55
CA GLU A 70 3.79 -22.30 1.81
C GLU A 70 2.96 -21.28 2.59
N PRO A 71 1.68 -21.09 2.24
CA PRO A 71 0.77 -20.31 3.05
C PRO A 71 0.54 -21.00 4.40
N LEU A 72 0.42 -20.21 5.47
CA LEU A 72 0.07 -20.67 6.84
C LEU A 72 1.09 -21.60 7.53
N ARG A 73 2.31 -21.75 7.00
CA ARG A 73 3.39 -22.48 7.69
C ARG A 73 4.27 -21.55 8.51
N PHE A 74 4.63 -22.00 9.71
CA PHE A 74 5.63 -21.35 10.54
C PHE A 74 7.04 -21.69 10.06
N ALA A 75 7.83 -20.67 9.73
CA ALA A 75 9.24 -20.80 9.38
C ALA A 75 10.06 -19.63 9.96
N PHE A 76 11.38 -19.73 9.92
CA PHE A 76 12.22 -18.57 10.23
C PHE A 76 12.05 -17.47 9.18
N ILE A 77 12.08 -17.85 7.91
CA ILE A 77 11.85 -16.96 6.77
C ILE A 77 10.67 -17.52 5.98
N SER A 78 9.58 -16.76 5.90
CA SER A 78 8.36 -17.16 5.19
C SER A 78 8.04 -16.16 4.08
N VAL A 79 7.94 -16.61 2.83
CA VAL A 79 7.60 -15.76 1.67
C VAL A 79 6.37 -16.32 0.97
N SER A 80 5.18 -15.80 1.30
CA SER A 80 3.93 -16.33 0.77
C SER A 80 2.81 -15.31 0.86
N GLY A 81 1.68 -15.55 0.20
CA GLY A 81 0.50 -14.67 0.33
C GLY A 81 0.07 -14.47 1.79
N ILE A 82 0.16 -15.53 2.61
CA ILE A 82 -0.11 -15.53 4.05
C ILE A 82 1.10 -16.14 4.76
N SER A 83 1.97 -15.29 5.28
CA SER A 83 3.30 -15.63 5.77
C SER A 83 3.38 -15.47 7.29
N VAL A 84 3.92 -16.48 7.99
CA VAL A 84 4.06 -16.50 9.46
C VAL A 84 5.47 -16.94 9.84
N GLY A 85 6.22 -16.12 10.56
CA GLY A 85 7.61 -16.43 10.88
C GLY A 85 8.35 -15.35 11.66
N VAL A 86 9.68 -15.46 11.74
CA VAL A 86 10.51 -14.39 12.31
C VAL A 86 10.64 -13.25 11.29
N ILE A 87 10.90 -13.61 10.04
CA ILE A 87 10.94 -12.71 8.88
C ILE A 87 9.86 -13.16 7.90
N SER A 88 8.87 -12.31 7.67
CA SER A 88 7.68 -12.66 6.90
C SER A 88 7.43 -11.63 5.80
N VAL A 89 7.36 -12.10 4.55
CA VAL A 89 7.12 -11.27 3.36
C VAL A 89 5.89 -11.79 2.63
N GLY A 90 4.84 -10.97 2.49
CA GLY A 90 3.58 -11.46 1.95
C GLY A 90 2.47 -10.43 1.78
N GLY A 91 1.31 -10.88 1.31
CA GLY A 91 0.09 -10.07 1.32
C GLY A 91 -0.38 -9.82 2.75
N LEU A 92 -0.44 -10.90 3.55
CA LEU A 92 -0.65 -10.90 4.99
C LEU A 92 0.61 -11.50 5.63
N SER A 93 1.25 -10.74 6.52
CA SER A 93 2.53 -11.10 7.12
C SER A 93 2.47 -10.95 8.63
N LEU A 94 2.83 -12.01 9.35
CA LEU A 94 2.88 -12.08 10.81
C LEU A 94 4.30 -12.47 11.26
N GLY A 95 5.03 -11.56 11.91
CA GLY A 95 6.37 -11.90 12.38
C GLY A 95 7.10 -10.83 13.18
N LEU A 96 8.39 -11.03 13.47
CA LEU A 96 9.21 -9.98 14.09
C LEU A 96 9.48 -8.86 13.06
N LEU A 97 9.88 -9.24 11.86
CA LEU A 97 10.02 -8.39 10.68
C LEU A 97 8.93 -8.76 9.68
N SER A 98 8.00 -7.85 9.44
CA SER A 98 6.85 -8.08 8.58
C SER A 98 6.82 -7.07 7.43
N LEU A 99 6.85 -7.59 6.20
CA LEU A 99 6.76 -6.81 4.96
C LEU A 99 5.52 -7.25 4.18
N GLY A 100 4.57 -6.35 3.93
CA GLY A 100 3.37 -6.76 3.19
C GLY A 100 2.27 -5.76 2.94
N GLY A 101 1.13 -6.24 2.44
CA GLY A 101 -0.10 -5.44 2.34
C GLY A 101 -0.70 -5.18 3.73
N LEU A 102 -0.83 -6.24 4.52
CA LEU A 102 -1.18 -6.28 5.94
C LEU A 102 0.02 -6.86 6.71
N ALA A 103 0.71 -6.03 7.48
CA ALA A 103 1.91 -6.38 8.22
C ALA A 103 1.68 -6.28 9.73
N LEU A 104 1.86 -7.37 10.47
CA LEU A 104 1.78 -7.40 11.92
C LEU A 104 3.10 -7.91 12.50
N GLY A 105 3.73 -7.10 13.36
CA GLY A 105 5.01 -7.48 13.92
C GLY A 105 5.69 -6.48 14.82
N TRP A 106 6.94 -6.75 15.19
CA TRP A 106 7.73 -5.75 15.91
C TRP A 106 8.09 -4.59 14.99
N LEU A 107 8.59 -4.90 13.80
CA LEU A 107 8.83 -3.98 12.68
C LEU A 107 7.89 -4.36 11.54
N ALA A 108 6.92 -3.50 11.25
CA ALA A 108 5.91 -3.73 10.22
C ALA A 108 6.01 -2.66 9.12
N LEU A 109 6.28 -3.07 7.88
CA LEU A 109 6.29 -2.21 6.70
C LEU A 109 5.20 -2.67 5.74
N GLY A 110 4.22 -1.82 5.46
CA GLY A 110 3.13 -2.24 4.59
C GLY A 110 2.05 -1.22 4.27
N GLY A 111 1.02 -1.65 3.55
CA GLY A 111 -0.16 -0.81 3.29
C GLY A 111 -0.90 -0.49 4.59
N LEU A 112 -1.20 -1.53 5.37
CA LEU A 112 -1.69 -1.49 6.73
C LEU A 112 -0.68 -2.21 7.63
N ALA A 113 -0.06 -1.48 8.54
CA ALA A 113 1.00 -1.98 9.40
C ALA A 113 0.62 -1.78 10.88
N ALA A 114 0.79 -2.81 11.71
CA ALA A 114 0.61 -2.70 13.15
C ALA A 114 1.71 -3.42 13.93
N GLY A 115 2.20 -2.76 14.98
CA GLY A 115 3.42 -3.24 15.65
C GLY A 115 4.04 -2.32 16.69
N TYR A 116 5.33 -2.55 16.99
CA TYR A 116 6.10 -1.60 17.79
C TYR A 116 6.55 -0.40 16.94
N LEU A 117 7.02 -0.67 15.73
CA LEU A 117 7.37 0.31 14.71
C LEU A 117 6.64 -0.04 13.41
N ALA A 118 5.75 0.85 12.95
CA ALA A 118 4.95 0.66 11.75
C ALA A 118 5.18 1.78 10.74
N LEU A 119 5.53 1.41 9.51
CA LEU A 119 5.65 2.32 8.37
C LEU A 119 4.65 1.91 7.29
N GLY A 120 3.73 2.79 6.90
CA GLY A 120 2.72 2.39 5.94
C GLY A 120 1.67 3.42 5.54
N GLY A 121 0.69 3.00 4.74
CA GLY A 121 -0.47 3.83 4.42
C GLY A 121 -1.32 4.11 5.66
N GLY A 122 -1.65 3.05 6.40
CA GLY A 122 -2.20 3.11 7.75
C GLY A 122 -1.28 2.38 8.73
N ALA A 123 -0.86 3.05 9.80
CA ALA A 123 0.12 2.57 10.75
C ALA A 123 -0.42 2.67 12.19
N ILE A 124 -0.48 1.55 12.91
CA ILE A 124 -0.89 1.50 14.32
C ILE A 124 0.28 0.93 15.15
N ALA A 125 1.05 1.81 15.81
CA ALA A 125 2.25 1.37 16.52
C ALA A 125 2.72 2.35 17.60
N ARG A 126 3.68 1.95 18.43
CA ARG A 126 4.35 2.89 19.35
C ARG A 126 5.01 4.03 18.57
N TYR A 127 5.69 3.68 17.47
CA TYR A 127 6.22 4.59 16.48
C TYR A 127 5.53 4.33 15.14
N SER A 128 4.63 5.22 14.73
CA SER A 128 3.85 5.09 13.50
C SER A 128 4.20 6.19 12.52
N ILE A 129 4.56 5.84 11.29
CA ILE A 129 4.79 6.79 10.19
C ILE A 129 3.92 6.38 9.01
N GLY A 130 3.11 7.30 8.48
CA GLY A 130 2.22 6.93 7.40
C GLY A 130 1.28 8.01 6.88
N GLY A 131 0.23 7.62 6.17
CA GLY A 131 -0.88 8.52 5.81
C GLY A 131 -1.90 8.65 6.95
N LEU A 132 -2.20 7.54 7.61
CA LEU A 132 -2.98 7.47 8.84
C LEU A 132 -2.08 6.86 9.91
N ALA A 133 -1.69 7.63 10.91
CA ALA A 133 -0.75 7.21 11.95
C ALA A 133 -1.43 7.26 13.32
N ILE A 134 -1.54 6.13 14.01
CA ILE A 134 -2.12 6.02 15.34
C ILE A 134 -1.07 5.41 16.27
N GLY A 135 -0.69 6.11 17.33
CA GLY A 135 0.42 5.63 18.13
C GLY A 135 0.82 6.47 19.34
N GLY A 136 1.97 6.09 19.90
CA GLY A 136 2.66 6.94 20.87
C GLY A 136 3.24 8.17 20.17
N TYR A 137 4.07 7.92 19.18
CA TYR A 137 4.67 8.91 18.29
C TYR A 137 4.12 8.69 16.88
N ALA A 138 3.29 9.62 16.42
CA ALA A 138 2.59 9.52 15.15
C ALA A 138 3.04 10.60 14.15
N TYR A 139 3.56 10.18 13.01
CA TYR A 139 4.01 11.06 11.93
C TYR A 139 3.21 10.75 10.67
N ALA A 140 2.21 11.58 10.37
CA ALA A 140 1.33 11.43 9.23
C ALA A 140 1.70 12.29 8.01
N GLY A 141 2.71 13.17 8.12
CA GLY A 141 3.12 14.10 7.06
C GLY A 141 1.96 14.96 6.56
N GLY A 142 1.30 14.54 5.47
CA GLY A 142 0.13 15.20 4.88
C GLY A 142 -1.24 14.64 5.31
N GLY A 143 -1.28 13.55 6.08
CA GLY A 143 -2.51 12.86 6.50
C GLY A 143 -2.91 13.10 7.96
N VAL A 144 -3.56 12.11 8.57
CA VAL A 144 -4.15 12.20 9.93
C VAL A 144 -3.23 11.50 10.93
N ALA A 145 -2.79 12.24 11.96
CA ALA A 145 -1.97 11.73 13.06
C ALA A 145 -2.74 11.77 14.39
N LEU A 146 -2.84 10.61 15.04
CA LEU A 146 -3.38 10.42 16.39
C LEU A 146 -2.28 9.88 17.30
N GLY A 147 -1.64 10.79 18.04
CA GLY A 147 -0.51 10.50 18.91
C GLY A 147 -0.83 10.74 20.39
N VAL A 148 -0.32 9.88 21.27
CA VAL A 148 -0.38 10.11 22.73
C VAL A 148 0.71 11.07 23.18
N TYR A 149 1.95 10.88 22.70
CA TYR A 149 3.11 11.71 23.06
C TYR A 149 3.35 12.80 22.02
N GLU A 150 3.47 12.42 20.75
CA GLU A 150 3.72 13.35 19.65
C GLU A 150 2.86 12.99 18.43
N ALA A 151 2.34 14.02 17.76
CA ALA A 151 1.47 13.87 16.59
C ALA A 151 1.76 14.96 15.57
N GLU A 152 2.31 14.58 14.42
CA GLU A 152 2.67 15.47 13.33
C GLU A 152 1.91 15.10 12.06
N GLY A 153 1.02 15.99 11.60
CA GLY A 153 0.21 15.77 10.40
C GLY A 153 -0.56 17.04 10.02
N LYS A 154 -1.18 17.04 8.83
CA LYS A 154 -1.98 18.19 8.35
C LYS A 154 -3.22 18.41 9.23
N GLN A 155 -3.78 17.33 9.76
CA GLN A 155 -4.84 17.35 10.76
C GLN A 155 -4.36 16.51 11.96
N LYS A 156 -4.12 17.18 13.09
CA LYS A 156 -3.55 16.58 14.31
C LYS A 156 -4.53 16.67 15.47
N GLU A 157 -4.80 15.54 16.12
CA GLU A 157 -5.65 15.47 17.33
C GLU A 157 -4.91 14.69 18.41
N ARG A 158 -4.77 15.30 19.60
CA ARG A 158 -4.19 14.65 20.80
C ARG A 158 -5.33 14.08 21.63
N LEU A 159 -5.27 12.78 21.94
CA LEU A 159 -6.33 12.03 22.65
C LEU A 159 -6.58 12.49 24.09
N PHE A 160 -5.60 13.10 24.75
CA PHE A 160 -5.75 13.76 26.06
C PHE A 160 -5.72 15.27 25.87
N GLY A 161 -6.85 15.94 26.11
CA GLY A 161 -7.16 17.32 25.73
C GLY A 161 -6.36 18.44 26.42
N MET A 162 -5.04 18.45 26.30
CA MET A 162 -4.25 19.68 26.49
C MET A 162 -4.13 20.42 25.15
N LYS A 163 -4.62 21.66 25.13
CA LYS A 163 -4.47 22.59 24.01
C LYS A 163 -2.98 22.73 23.65
N PRO A 164 -2.59 22.72 22.37
CA PRO A 164 -1.29 23.25 22.01
C PRO A 164 -1.36 24.76 22.27
N HIS A 165 -0.57 25.23 23.24
CA HIS A 165 -0.27 26.65 23.34
C HIS A 165 0.42 27.03 22.01
N GLN A 166 -0.32 27.70 21.13
CA GLN A 166 0.27 28.48 20.06
C GLN A 166 1.20 29.50 20.74
N GLU A 167 2.50 29.37 20.50
CA GLU A 167 3.56 30.40 20.56
C GLU A 167 4.91 29.65 20.65
N ALA A 168 5.90 29.86 19.79
CA ALA A 168 6.23 31.05 19.05
C ALA A 168 7.19 30.76 17.87
N LEU A 169 7.04 31.55 16.80
CA LEU A 169 8.16 32.19 16.07
C LEU A 169 9.31 31.32 15.53
N TYR A 170 9.21 30.88 14.27
CA TYR A 170 10.23 31.02 13.19
C TYR A 170 9.73 30.23 11.95
N ARG A 171 9.59 30.76 10.74
CA ARG A 171 10.29 31.85 10.09
C ARG A 171 9.38 32.42 8.98
N LYS A 172 8.81 33.60 9.22
CA LYS A 172 8.63 34.57 8.15
C LYS A 172 10.02 35.11 7.83
N GLY A 173 10.44 34.90 6.60
CA GLY A 173 11.64 35.43 5.96
C GLY A 173 11.44 35.23 4.48
#